data_AF-A0A516RIW1-F1
#
_entry.id   AF-A0A516RIW1-F1
#
_cell.length_a   1.000
_cell.length_b   1.000
_cell.length_c   1.000
_cell.angle_alpha   90.00
_cell.angle_beta   90.00
_cell.angle_gamma   90.00
#
_symmetry.space_group_name_H-M   'P 1'
#
loop_
_entity.id
_entity.type
_entity.pdbx_description
1 polymer ?
#
loop_
_entity_poly.entity_id
_entity_poly.type
_entity_poly.pdbx_seq_one_letter_code
_entity_poly.pdbx_strand_id
1 'polypeptide(L)'
;MSQYFEMGDETLWNPSGGAARLFLRQVEVFEAELGVPSGVGPMENDESHIDPDVFGDFVNALVAHHRRTHHAVVLALTDGFLATVLALAERAGVAAEFGNEEWAARLGERVRELDRYMAR
;
A
#
# COMPACT_ATOMS: atom_id res chain seq x y z
N MET A 1 10.07 -7.92 17.60
CA MET A 1 9.48 -6.58 17.71
C MET A 1 8.56 -6.40 16.52
N SER A 2 7.32 -6.05 16.82
CA SER A 2 6.30 -5.74 15.84
C SER A 2 6.23 -4.22 15.67
N GLN A 3 5.73 -3.75 14.54
CA GLN A 3 5.63 -2.33 14.20
C GLN A 3 4.22 -2.02 13.78
N TYR A 4 3.72 -0.83 14.07
CA TYR A 4 2.32 -0.44 13.94
C TYR A 4 2.18 0.61 12.85
N PHE A 5 1.29 0.37 11.90
CA PHE A 5 0.85 1.36 10.92
C PHE A 5 -0.56 1.80 11.30
N GLU A 6 -0.71 3.08 11.58
CA GLU A 6 -1.92 3.63 12.20
C GLU A 6 -2.53 4.73 11.35
N MET A 7 -3.86 4.83 11.38
CA MET A 7 -4.60 5.92 10.75
C MET A 7 -5.63 6.43 11.76
N GLY A 8 -5.35 7.59 12.35
CA GLY A 8 -6.10 8.06 13.52
C GLY A 8 -5.94 7.06 14.68
N ASP A 9 -7.06 6.61 15.25
CA ASP A 9 -7.09 5.65 16.35
C ASP A 9 -7.10 4.17 15.91
N GLU A 10 -7.01 3.90 14.60
CA GLU A 10 -7.08 2.54 14.04
C GLU A 10 -5.71 2.02 13.62
N THR A 11 -5.33 0.85 14.16
CA THR A 11 -4.19 0.09 13.65
C THR A 11 -4.58 -0.65 12.38
N LEU A 12 -4.00 -0.22 11.25
CA LEU A 12 -4.21 -0.85 9.95
C LEU A 12 -3.34 -2.08 9.76
N TRP A 13 -2.12 -2.12 10.30
CA TRP A 13 -1.22 -3.25 10.12
C TRP A 13 -0.15 -3.32 11.22
N ASN A 14 0.08 -4.53 11.74
CA ASN A 14 1.06 -4.84 12.78
C ASN A 14 2.11 -5.89 12.34
N PRO A 15 3.00 -5.57 11.39
CA PRO A 15 4.02 -6.49 10.89
C PRO A 15 5.19 -6.72 11.84
N SER A 16 5.99 -7.74 11.53
CA SER A 16 7.38 -7.79 12.02
C SER A 16 8.22 -6.63 11.48
N GLY A 17 9.22 -6.19 12.24
CA GLY A 17 10.11 -5.09 11.80
C GLY A 17 10.85 -5.35 10.48
N GLY A 18 11.06 -6.62 10.08
CA GLY A 18 11.63 -6.95 8.78
C GLY A 18 10.71 -6.61 7.61
N ALA A 19 9.41 -6.92 7.75
CA ALA A 19 8.40 -6.63 6.74
C ALA A 19 8.10 -5.13 6.66
N ALA A 20 7.97 -4.45 7.81
CA ALA A 20 7.78 -3.01 7.86
C ALA A 20 8.95 -2.24 7.23
N ARG A 21 10.20 -2.61 7.54
CA ARG A 21 11.37 -2.00 6.90
C ARG A 21 11.37 -2.19 5.38
N LEU A 22 11.03 -3.38 4.89
CA LEU A 22 10.94 -3.63 3.44
C LEU A 22 9.82 -2.82 2.79
N PHE A 23 8.68 -2.70 3.46
CA PHE A 23 7.56 -1.89 2.99
C PHE A 23 7.94 -0.42 2.89
N LEU A 24 8.52 0.18 3.95
CA LEU A 24 8.93 1.59 3.96
C LEU A 24 9.98 1.91 2.88
N ARG A 25 10.92 0.99 2.60
CA ARG A 25 11.86 1.18 1.48
C ARG A 25 11.18 1.16 0.12
N GLN A 26 10.12 0.38 -0.06
CA GLN A 26 9.34 0.41 -1.29
C GLN A 26 8.48 1.66 -1.39
N VAL A 27 7.94 2.16 -0.26
CA VAL A 27 7.27 3.46 -0.21
C VAL A 27 8.20 4.55 -0.75
N GLU A 28 9.42 4.66 -0.22
CA GLU A 28 10.42 5.65 -0.70
C GLU A 28 10.69 5.52 -2.22
N VAL A 29 10.78 4.29 -2.74
CA VAL A 29 10.98 4.04 -4.19
C VAL A 29 9.81 4.56 -5.01
N PHE A 30 8.57 4.28 -4.59
CA PHE A 30 7.39 4.68 -5.35
C PHE A 30 7.04 6.16 -5.16
N GLU A 31 7.36 6.78 -4.03
CA GLU A 31 7.31 8.24 -3.90
C GLU A 31 8.23 8.92 -4.93
N ALA A 32 9.46 8.41 -5.09
CA ALA A 32 10.40 8.92 -6.07
C ALA A 32 9.96 8.66 -7.53
N GLU A 33 9.44 7.47 -7.83
CA GLU A 33 8.98 7.09 -9.17
C GLU A 33 7.70 7.85 -9.59
N LEU A 34 6.78 8.09 -8.66
CA LEU A 34 5.51 8.75 -8.95
C LEU A 34 5.59 10.28 -8.79
N GLY A 35 6.56 10.79 -8.02
CA GLY A 35 6.71 12.21 -7.73
C GLY A 35 5.63 12.77 -6.81
N VAL A 36 4.96 11.92 -6.03
CA VAL A 36 3.92 12.29 -5.05
C VAL A 36 4.23 11.68 -3.68
N PRO A 37 3.94 12.38 -2.58
CA PRO A 37 4.11 11.83 -1.24
C PRO A 37 3.13 10.67 -0.99
N SER A 38 3.53 9.72 -0.16
CA SER A 38 2.73 8.53 0.16
C SER A 38 1.73 8.72 1.29
N GLY A 39 1.94 9.72 2.15
CA GLY A 39 1.18 9.87 3.38
C GLY A 39 1.62 8.91 4.49
N VAL A 40 2.56 7.99 4.24
CA VAL A 40 3.11 7.08 5.26
C VAL A 40 4.24 7.80 5.99
N GLY A 41 4.04 8.07 7.28
CA GLY A 41 5.02 8.73 8.14
C GLY A 41 6.24 7.85 8.49
N PRO A 42 7.31 8.44 9.04
CA PRO A 42 8.46 7.69 9.49
C PRO A 42 8.08 6.68 10.59
N MET A 43 8.88 5.63 10.71
CA MET A 43 8.75 4.66 11.81
C MET A 43 9.45 5.22 13.05
N GLU A 44 8.67 5.60 14.07
CA GLU A 44 9.12 6.19 15.32
C GLU A 44 8.48 5.44 16.50
N ASN A 45 9.30 4.99 17.47
CA ASN A 45 8.83 4.21 18.62
C ASN A 45 7.97 2.98 18.23
N ASP A 46 8.34 2.30 17.14
CA ASP A 46 7.59 1.19 16.55
C ASP A 46 6.22 1.55 15.95
N GLU A 47 5.90 2.84 15.77
CA GLU A 47 4.67 3.34 15.15
C GLU A 47 4.96 4.18 13.89
N SER A 48 4.08 4.10 12.90
CA SER A 48 4.09 4.91 11.68
C SER A 48 2.66 5.38 11.40
N HIS A 49 2.47 6.69 11.37
CA HIS A 49 1.17 7.31 11.14
C HIS A 49 0.93 7.51 9.65
N ILE A 50 -0.28 7.18 9.18
CA ILE A 50 -0.70 7.32 7.79
C ILE A 50 -1.71 8.46 7.70
N ASP A 51 -1.38 9.49 6.92
CA ASP A 51 -2.30 10.56 6.56
C ASP A 51 -3.33 10.04 5.52
N PRO A 52 -4.63 10.07 5.81
CA PRO A 52 -5.65 9.44 4.97
C PRO A 52 -5.79 10.10 3.59
N ASP A 53 -5.72 11.43 3.52
CA ASP A 53 -5.97 12.17 2.28
C ASP A 53 -4.76 11.99 1.34
N VAL A 54 -3.55 12.14 1.87
CA VAL A 54 -2.32 11.96 1.10
C VAL A 54 -2.14 10.50 0.68
N PHE A 55 -2.49 9.54 1.54
CA PHE A 55 -2.44 8.12 1.21
C PHE A 55 -3.42 7.75 0.10
N GLY A 56 -4.63 8.33 0.10
CA GLY A 56 -5.59 8.15 -1.00
C GLY A 56 -5.07 8.62 -2.34
N ASP A 57 -4.46 9.81 -2.40
CA ASP A 57 -3.84 10.35 -3.61
C ASP A 57 -2.69 9.45 -4.12
N PHE A 58 -1.86 8.96 -3.20
CA PHE A 58 -0.77 8.02 -3.52
C PHE A 58 -1.28 6.69 -4.09
N VAL A 59 -2.31 6.10 -3.46
CA VAL A 59 -2.95 4.86 -3.94
C VAL A 59 -3.46 5.04 -5.36
N ASN A 60 -4.17 6.15 -5.64
CA ASN A 60 -4.68 6.44 -6.97
C ASN A 60 -3.57 6.65 -8.00
N ALA A 61 -2.48 7.34 -7.63
CA ALA A 61 -1.32 7.50 -8.49
C ALA A 61 -0.64 6.16 -8.83
N LEU A 62 -0.52 5.26 -7.86
CA LEU A 62 0.07 3.94 -8.01
C LEU A 62 -0.78 3.04 -8.93
N VAL A 63 -2.11 3.06 -8.76
CA VAL A 63 -3.06 2.38 -9.65
C VAL A 63 -2.96 2.92 -11.08
N ALA A 64 -2.93 4.25 -11.24
CA ALA A 64 -2.82 4.88 -12.54
C ALA A 64 -1.47 4.59 -13.23
N HIS A 65 -0.36 4.51 -12.48
CA HIS A 65 0.94 4.10 -13.00
C HIS A 65 0.90 2.66 -13.51
N HIS A 66 0.38 1.74 -12.69
CA HIS A 66 0.25 0.33 -13.04
C HIS A 66 -0.57 0.10 -14.31
N ARG A 67 -1.70 0.81 -14.46
CA ARG A 67 -2.59 0.71 -15.63
C ARG A 67 -1.99 1.26 -16.92
N ARG A 68 -1.13 2.27 -16.84
CA ARG A 68 -0.54 2.92 -18.03
C ARG A 68 0.58 2.10 -18.66
N THR A 69 1.18 1.18 -17.93
CA THR A 69 2.31 0.38 -18.41
C THR A 69 1.85 -1.01 -18.86
N HIS A 70 2.38 -1.45 -20.00
CA HIS A 70 2.26 -2.84 -20.47
C HIS A 70 3.59 -3.60 -20.33
N HIS A 71 4.60 -2.99 -19.70
CA HIS A 71 5.93 -3.59 -19.58
C HIS A 71 5.93 -4.65 -18.48
N ALA A 72 6.02 -5.93 -18.86
CA ALA A 72 5.85 -7.06 -17.95
C ALA A 72 6.74 -7.03 -16.70
N VAL A 73 8.00 -6.58 -16.83
CA VAL A 73 8.92 -6.47 -15.68
C VAL A 73 8.48 -5.39 -14.69
N VAL A 74 7.96 -4.26 -15.17
CA VAL A 74 7.50 -3.17 -14.29
C VAL A 74 6.27 -3.65 -13.52
N LEU A 75 5.35 -4.33 -14.20
CA LEU A 75 4.18 -4.93 -13.54
C LEU A 75 4.60 -5.92 -12.45
N ALA A 76 5.57 -6.80 -12.72
CA ALA A 76 6.05 -7.77 -11.74
C ALA A 76 6.71 -7.13 -10.51
N LEU A 77 7.45 -6.03 -10.69
CA LEU A 77 8.07 -5.28 -9.59
C LEU A 77 7.03 -4.53 -8.74
N THR A 78 5.95 -4.06 -9.36
CA THR A 78 4.92 -3.24 -8.70
C THR A 78 3.80 -4.07 -8.06
N ASP A 79 3.45 -5.24 -8.61
CA ASP A 79 2.27 -6.04 -8.22
C ASP A 79 2.24 -6.37 -6.72
N GLY A 80 3.39 -6.76 -6.14
CA GLY A 80 3.47 -7.10 -4.72
C GLY A 80 3.23 -5.90 -3.80
N PHE A 81 3.87 -4.77 -4.10
CA PHE A 81 3.73 -3.54 -3.34
C PHE A 81 2.31 -2.96 -3.46
N LEU A 82 1.79 -2.87 -4.69
CA LEU A 82 0.45 -2.36 -4.96
C LEU A 82 -0.62 -3.17 -4.20
N ALA A 83 -0.49 -4.51 -4.18
CA ALA A 83 -1.43 -5.33 -3.43
C ALA A 83 -1.38 -5.08 -1.91
N THR A 84 -0.19 -4.85 -1.33
CA THR A 84 -0.08 -4.47 0.09
C THR A 84 -0.68 -3.08 0.37
N VAL A 85 -0.40 -2.09 -0.48
CA VAL A 85 -0.95 -0.73 -0.36
C VAL A 85 -2.49 -0.75 -0.45
N LEU A 86 -3.05 -1.54 -1.35
CA LEU A 86 -4.51 -1.66 -1.49
C LEU A 86 -5.16 -2.40 -0.32
N ALA A 87 -4.48 -3.36 0.29
CA ALA A 87 -4.96 -3.98 1.53
C ALA A 87 -5.04 -2.95 2.67
N LEU A 88 -4.05 -2.07 2.79
CA LEU A 88 -4.08 -0.95 3.74
C LEU A 88 -5.22 0.02 3.41
N ALA A 89 -5.41 0.37 2.13
CA ALA A 89 -6.49 1.25 1.69
C ALA A 89 -7.88 0.67 2.00
N GLU A 90 -8.08 -0.64 1.77
CA GLU A 90 -9.32 -1.33 2.10
C GLU A 90 -9.59 -1.30 3.62
N ARG A 91 -8.56 -1.55 4.44
CA ARG A 91 -8.67 -1.45 5.91
C ARG A 91 -8.99 -0.03 6.37
N ALA A 92 -8.42 0.98 5.72
CA ALA A 92 -8.64 2.38 5.98
C ALA A 92 -10.01 2.91 5.49
N GLY A 93 -10.78 2.11 4.75
CA GLY A 93 -12.01 2.57 4.10
C GLY A 93 -11.77 3.58 2.96
N VAL A 94 -10.54 3.65 2.44
CA VAL A 94 -10.16 4.53 1.32
C VAL A 94 -10.55 3.84 0.01
N ALA A 95 -11.48 4.44 -0.72
CA ALA A 95 -11.91 3.92 -2.02
C ALA A 95 -10.82 4.13 -3.08
N ALA A 96 -10.31 3.05 -3.65
CA ALA A 96 -9.42 3.10 -4.81
C ALA A 96 -10.24 2.91 -6.12
N GLU A 97 -9.94 3.70 -7.15
CA GLU A 97 -10.63 3.58 -8.44
C GLU A 97 -10.04 2.45 -9.30
N PHE A 98 -10.57 1.24 -9.16
CA PHE A 98 -10.21 0.08 -9.97
C PHE A 98 -10.88 0.16 -11.35
N GLY A 99 -10.30 0.91 -12.30
CA GLY A 99 -10.96 1.17 -13.59
C GLY A 99 -11.14 -0.01 -14.56
N ASN A 100 -11.04 -1.27 -14.12
CA ASN A 100 -11.56 -2.45 -14.85
C ASN A 100 -11.97 -3.57 -13.85
N GLU A 101 -13.06 -4.30 -14.14
CA GLU A 101 -13.66 -5.32 -13.25
C GLU A 101 -12.83 -6.61 -13.08
N GLU A 102 -12.12 -7.07 -14.11
CA GLU A 102 -11.30 -8.30 -14.07
C GLU A 102 -10.02 -8.10 -13.24
N TRP A 103 -9.39 -6.94 -13.39
CA TRP A 103 -8.26 -6.47 -12.62
C TRP A 103 -8.67 -6.19 -11.19
N ALA A 104 -9.82 -5.53 -10.96
CA ALA A 104 -10.40 -5.39 -9.64
C ALA A 104 -10.65 -6.75 -8.96
N ALA A 105 -11.12 -7.75 -9.71
CA ALA A 105 -11.34 -9.10 -9.19
C ALA A 105 -10.02 -9.82 -8.84
N ARG A 106 -9.03 -9.82 -9.75
CA ARG A 106 -7.71 -10.43 -9.54
C ARG A 106 -6.96 -9.78 -8.37
N LEU A 107 -7.00 -8.45 -8.32
CA LEU A 107 -6.35 -7.66 -7.29
C LEU A 107 -7.10 -7.79 -5.96
N GLY A 108 -8.43 -7.84 -5.97
CA GLY A 108 -9.24 -8.13 -4.79
C GLY A 108 -8.98 -9.53 -4.22
N GLU A 109 -8.74 -10.54 -5.06
CA GLU A 109 -8.30 -11.87 -4.59
C GLU A 109 -6.92 -11.80 -3.92
N ARG A 110 -5.97 -11.09 -4.53
CA ARG A 110 -4.62 -10.90 -3.99
C ARG A 110 -4.61 -10.08 -2.69
N VAL A 111 -5.42 -9.04 -2.61
CA VAL A 111 -5.60 -8.21 -1.42
C VAL A 111 -6.16 -9.07 -0.28
N ARG A 112 -7.25 -9.82 -0.51
CA ARG A 112 -7.80 -10.76 0.49
C ARG A 112 -6.80 -11.83 0.90
N GLU A 113 -5.95 -12.29 -0.01
CA GLU A 113 -4.89 -13.23 0.33
C GLU A 113 -3.86 -12.61 1.27
N LEU A 114 -3.35 -11.41 0.94
CA LEU A 114 -2.37 -10.71 1.77
C LEU A 114 -2.96 -10.30 3.12
N ASP A 115 -4.20 -9.85 3.14
CA ASP A 115 -4.94 -9.45 4.34
C ASP A 115 -4.92 -10.55 5.41
N ARG A 116 -5.04 -11.83 5.01
CA ARG A 116 -4.93 -12.99 5.91
C ARG A 116 -3.58 -13.11 6.62
N TYR A 117 -2.52 -12.54 6.04
CA TYR A 117 -1.18 -12.54 6.61
C TYR A 117 -0.82 -11.21 7.30
N MET A 118 -1.67 -10.19 7.14
CA MET A 118 -1.47 -8.88 7.74
C MET A 118 -2.15 -8.84 9.11
N ALA A 119 -1.39 -9.10 10.18
CA ALA A 119 -1.89 -8.90 11.54
C ALA A 119 -2.35 -7.44 11.75
N ARG A 120 -3.33 -7.25 12.62
CA ARG A 120 -3.69 -5.94 13.18
C ARG A 120 -2.98 -5.73 14.50
#